data_AF-A0A966J1J8-F1
#
_entry.id   AF-A0A966J1J8-F1
#
_cell.length_a   1.000
_cell.length_b   1.000
_cell.length_c   1.000
_cell.angle_alpha   90.00
_cell.angle_beta   90.00
_cell.angle_gamma   90.00
#
_symmetry.space_group_name_H-M   'P 1'
#
loop_
_entity.id
_entity.type
_entity.pdbx_description
1 polymer ?
#
loop_
_entity_poly.entity_id
_entity_poly.type
_entity_poly.pdbx_seq_one_letter_code
_entity_poly.pdbx_strand_id
1 'polypeptide(L)'
;VQQSLAQVSIAQANHKRNQELVAQNFVAQRVLDESAASLQVAQAQLALSCARLDRMRIVAPFSGLVGIRSVNIGDYVKDGADLINLEDISVLYVDFRLPERYQGKITPRQTVEMQLDALPNRMFKAQVEAIDPLIDANGRSIGVRAVLPNQSGEPVRAGGGPNAAPNSAAASAKRPPSPAVPAATAPVAQGDIKPSASVPGCPEPRAIVAPAKGPGSGPLRPGMFARVTAVFEVRPDALSIPEEAIVPQGGRQFVIRAVSPSQVASAAALPPDVQQVSQRVEVKLGIRRPGRVEILEGLSEGDTVVIAGQQRLQKDGTPLRIVEMSRGGPGGGAPGGAPGGAPGGAPGGAAPPAGAGGPPPAAASAGPRAAPSAAPNASSAPTPSPAR
;
A
#
# COMPACT_ATOMS: atom_id res chain seq x y z
N VAL A 1 31.47 -19.72 -32.80
CA VAL A 1 32.32 -18.51 -32.63
C VAL A 1 33.68 -18.66 -33.32
N GLN A 2 34.48 -19.68 -33.03
CA GLN A 2 35.80 -19.84 -33.68
C GLN A 2 35.73 -19.93 -35.21
N GLN A 3 34.76 -20.69 -35.75
CA GLN A 3 34.53 -20.77 -37.20
C GLN A 3 34.19 -19.40 -37.83
N SER A 4 33.31 -18.62 -37.20
CA SER A 4 32.90 -17.31 -37.70
C SER A 4 34.01 -16.26 -37.58
N LEU A 5 34.88 -16.35 -36.56
CA LEU A 5 36.06 -15.50 -36.43
C LEU A 5 37.05 -15.73 -37.58
N ALA A 6 37.30 -17.00 -37.93
CA ALA A 6 38.15 -17.34 -39.06
C ALA A 6 37.58 -16.77 -40.39
N GLN A 7 36.27 -16.88 -40.60
CA GLN A 7 35.61 -16.29 -41.78
C GLN A 7 35.75 -14.77 -41.85
N VAL A 8 35.59 -14.07 -40.73
CA VAL A 8 35.83 -12.61 -40.66
C VAL A 8 37.28 -12.28 -40.99
N SER A 9 38.26 -13.01 -40.43
CA SER A 9 39.68 -12.74 -40.73
C SER A 9 40.03 -12.90 -42.21
N ILE A 10 39.43 -13.89 -42.90
CA ILE A 10 39.62 -14.11 -44.33
C ILE A 10 38.97 -12.99 -45.13
N ALA A 11 37.70 -12.67 -44.83
CA ALA A 11 36.97 -11.62 -45.51
C ALA A 11 37.62 -10.23 -45.32
N GLN A 12 38.18 -9.98 -44.13
CA GLN A 12 38.90 -8.75 -43.81
C GLN A 12 40.23 -8.65 -44.55
N ALA A 13 41.00 -9.74 -44.62
CA ALA A 13 42.22 -9.78 -45.42
C ALA A 13 41.93 -9.59 -46.93
N ASN A 14 40.80 -10.11 -47.43
CA ASN A 14 40.38 -9.91 -48.82
C ASN A 14 39.95 -8.46 -49.09
N HIS A 15 39.12 -7.89 -48.21
CA HIS A 15 38.67 -6.51 -48.35
C HIS A 15 39.84 -5.53 -48.28
N LYS A 16 40.78 -5.71 -47.33
CA LYS A 16 41.98 -4.87 -47.21
C LYS A 16 42.87 -4.95 -48.45
N ARG A 17 43.11 -6.16 -48.99
CA ARG A 17 43.86 -6.32 -50.24
C ARG A 17 43.16 -5.63 -51.42
N ASN A 18 41.84 -5.76 -51.53
CA ASN A 18 41.08 -5.13 -52.60
C ASN A 18 41.07 -3.60 -52.48
N GLN A 19 41.01 -3.06 -51.26
CA GLN A 19 41.16 -1.62 -51.00
C GLN A 19 42.51 -1.10 -51.51
N GLU A 20 43.60 -1.80 -51.21
CA GLU A 20 44.95 -1.41 -51.65
C GLU A 20 45.09 -1.47 -53.18
N LEU A 21 44.52 -2.50 -53.83
CA LEU A 21 44.56 -2.66 -55.28
C LEU A 21 43.71 -1.63 -56.03
N VAL A 22 42.57 -1.23 -55.48
CA VAL A 22 41.74 -0.15 -56.06
C VAL A 22 42.45 1.20 -55.94
N ALA A 23 43.12 1.47 -54.81
CA ALA A 23 43.93 2.69 -54.65
C ALA A 23 45.07 2.80 -55.67
N GLN A 24 45.56 1.66 -56.15
CA GLN A 24 46.57 1.55 -57.19
C GLN A 24 45.98 1.41 -58.61
N ASN A 25 44.65 1.50 -58.76
CA ASN A 25 43.90 1.33 -60.02
C ASN A 25 44.04 -0.05 -60.69
N PHE A 26 44.42 -1.10 -59.95
CA PHE A 26 44.54 -2.47 -60.48
C PHE A 26 43.23 -3.26 -60.48
N VAL A 27 42.21 -2.80 -59.76
CA VAL A 27 40.92 -3.50 -59.58
C VAL A 27 39.75 -2.53 -59.75
N ALA A 28 38.62 -3.02 -60.29
CA ALA A 28 37.41 -2.22 -60.48
C ALA A 28 36.65 -1.97 -59.16
N GLN A 29 35.99 -0.81 -59.03
CA GLN A 29 35.20 -0.43 -57.85
C GLN A 29 34.17 -1.50 -57.43
N ARG A 30 33.56 -2.19 -58.39
CA ARG A 30 32.60 -3.28 -58.13
C ARG A 30 33.18 -4.38 -57.22
N VAL A 31 34.45 -4.74 -57.38
CA VAL A 31 35.09 -5.81 -56.59
C VAL A 31 35.34 -5.34 -55.15
N LEU A 32 35.58 -4.05 -54.95
CA LEU A 32 35.63 -3.45 -53.62
C LEU A 32 34.27 -3.60 -52.92
N ASP A 33 33.20 -3.21 -53.60
CA ASP A 33 31.83 -3.25 -53.06
C ASP A 33 31.40 -4.70 -52.74
N GLU A 34 31.72 -5.66 -53.62
CA GLU A 34 31.48 -7.09 -53.37
C GLU A 34 32.26 -7.60 -52.14
N SER A 35 33.54 -7.23 -52.01
CA SER A 35 34.34 -7.62 -50.86
C SER A 35 33.84 -6.98 -49.56
N ALA A 36 33.36 -5.73 -49.61
CA ALA A 36 32.73 -5.05 -48.49
C ALA A 36 31.45 -5.76 -48.05
N ALA A 37 30.59 -6.14 -48.99
CA ALA A 37 29.39 -6.93 -48.70
C ALA A 37 29.74 -8.30 -48.08
N SER A 38 30.78 -8.97 -48.60
CA SER A 38 31.23 -10.27 -48.06
C SER A 38 31.77 -10.15 -46.63
N LEU A 39 32.50 -9.07 -46.33
CA LEU A 39 32.96 -8.73 -44.98
C LEU A 39 31.76 -8.54 -44.05
N GLN A 40 30.76 -7.77 -44.49
CA GLN A 40 29.57 -7.48 -43.70
C GLN A 40 28.77 -8.76 -43.38
N VAL A 41 28.65 -9.69 -44.33
CA VAL A 41 28.02 -11.01 -44.09
C VAL A 41 28.80 -11.81 -43.05
N ALA A 42 30.12 -11.88 -43.16
CA ALA A 42 30.95 -12.60 -42.21
C ALA A 42 30.88 -11.97 -40.80
N GLN A 43 30.87 -10.64 -40.71
CA GLN A 43 30.68 -9.91 -39.45
C GLN A 43 29.31 -10.19 -38.83
N ALA A 44 28.24 -10.23 -39.62
CA ALA A 44 26.90 -10.57 -39.14
C ALA A 44 26.83 -12.01 -38.59
N GLN A 45 27.52 -12.97 -39.22
CA GLN A 45 27.62 -14.35 -38.73
C GLN A 45 28.41 -14.45 -37.42
N LEU A 46 29.48 -13.66 -37.27
CA LEU A 46 30.21 -13.54 -36.02
C LEU A 46 29.31 -12.97 -34.91
N ALA A 47 28.59 -11.88 -35.18
CA ALA A 47 27.67 -11.25 -34.23
C ALA A 47 26.57 -12.22 -33.78
N LEU A 48 25.96 -12.98 -34.70
CA LEU A 48 24.99 -14.02 -34.38
C LEU A 48 25.60 -15.12 -33.49
N SER A 49 26.83 -15.53 -33.79
CA SER A 49 27.54 -16.56 -33.03
C SER A 49 27.91 -16.09 -31.62
N CYS A 50 28.35 -14.83 -31.47
CA CYS A 50 28.61 -14.22 -30.16
C CYS A 50 27.32 -14.11 -29.35
N ALA A 51 26.22 -13.62 -29.94
CA ALA A 51 24.93 -13.52 -29.27
C ALA A 51 24.40 -14.89 -28.79
N ARG A 52 24.66 -15.97 -29.54
CA ARG A 52 24.35 -17.35 -29.09
C ARG A 52 25.19 -17.78 -27.89
N LEU A 53 26.48 -17.41 -27.86
CA LEU A 53 27.36 -17.70 -26.73
C LEU A 53 26.93 -16.93 -25.47
N ASP A 54 26.57 -15.66 -25.64
CA ASP A 54 26.09 -14.82 -24.52
C ASP A 54 24.82 -15.40 -23.89
N ARG A 55 23.91 -15.97 -24.70
CA ARG A 55 22.71 -16.65 -24.21
C ARG A 55 22.99 -17.95 -23.44
N MET A 56 24.16 -18.59 -23.62
CA MET A 56 24.54 -19.77 -22.83
C MET A 56 24.91 -19.41 -21.38
N ARG A 57 25.20 -18.13 -21.12
CA ARG A 57 25.46 -17.61 -19.77
C ARG A 57 24.25 -16.84 -19.29
N ILE A 58 23.50 -17.44 -18.37
CA ILE A 58 22.38 -16.77 -17.73
C ILE A 58 22.92 -15.80 -16.67
N VAL A 59 22.67 -14.51 -16.88
CA VAL A 59 23.01 -13.43 -15.94
C VAL A 59 21.73 -12.78 -15.44
N ALA A 60 21.77 -12.27 -14.21
CA ALA A 60 20.63 -11.53 -13.65
C ALA A 60 20.45 -10.19 -14.41
N PRO A 61 19.23 -9.87 -14.89
CA PRO A 61 18.98 -8.60 -15.58
C PRO A 61 19.02 -7.39 -14.64
N PHE A 62 18.80 -7.59 -13.33
CA PHE A 62 18.85 -6.57 -12.30
C PHE A 62 19.33 -7.17 -10.96
N SER A 63 19.61 -6.31 -9.98
CA SER A 63 19.98 -6.74 -8.64
C SER A 63 18.74 -7.07 -7.81
N GLY A 64 18.68 -8.23 -7.17
CA GLY A 64 17.50 -8.64 -6.40
C GLY A 64 17.78 -9.81 -5.47
N LEU A 65 16.74 -10.24 -4.76
CA LEU A 65 16.74 -11.45 -3.96
C LEU A 65 16.42 -12.65 -4.85
N VAL A 66 17.32 -13.63 -4.83
CA VAL A 66 17.14 -14.88 -5.57
C VAL A 66 16.22 -15.80 -4.78
N GLY A 67 15.15 -16.27 -5.42
CA GLY A 67 14.23 -17.25 -4.89
C GLY A 67 14.81 -18.66 -4.84
N ILE A 68 13.96 -19.65 -4.57
CA ILE A 68 14.36 -21.05 -4.60
C ILE A 68 14.67 -21.43 -6.05
N ARG A 69 15.81 -22.10 -6.27
CA ARG A 69 16.22 -22.61 -7.57
C ARG A 69 15.37 -23.83 -7.94
N SER A 70 14.67 -23.78 -9.07
CA SER A 70 13.79 -24.87 -9.52
C SER A 70 14.51 -25.97 -10.32
N VAL A 71 15.74 -25.70 -10.73
CA VAL A 71 16.56 -26.60 -11.56
C VAL A 71 17.83 -27.03 -10.84
N ASN A 72 18.37 -28.17 -11.23
CA ASN A 72 19.64 -28.70 -10.73
C ASN A 72 20.68 -28.79 -11.83
N ILE A 73 21.92 -29.06 -11.41
CA ILE A 73 23.03 -29.24 -12.33
C ILE A 73 22.80 -30.53 -13.12
N GLY A 74 22.85 -30.43 -14.45
CA GLY A 74 22.61 -31.55 -15.35
C GLY A 74 21.18 -31.63 -15.88
N ASP A 75 20.26 -30.83 -15.35
CA ASP A 75 18.89 -30.76 -15.87
C ASP A 75 18.89 -30.15 -17.27
N TYR A 76 18.08 -30.73 -18.15
CA TYR A 76 17.89 -30.22 -19.50
C TYR A 76 16.84 -29.11 -19.50
N VAL A 77 17.25 -27.88 -19.81
CA VAL A 77 16.36 -26.72 -19.91
C VAL A 77 16.11 -26.35 -21.37
N LYS A 78 14.85 -26.03 -21.68
CA LYS A 78 14.45 -25.53 -23.00
C LYS A 78 14.42 -24.00 -22.98
N ASP A 79 14.43 -23.40 -24.17
CA ASP A 79 14.23 -21.96 -24.31
C ASP A 79 12.89 -21.54 -23.68
N GLY A 80 12.94 -20.55 -22.79
CA GLY A 80 11.77 -20.05 -22.05
C GLY A 80 11.36 -20.89 -20.83
N ALA A 81 12.13 -21.90 -20.44
CA ALA A 81 11.87 -22.61 -19.19
C ALA A 81 12.20 -21.74 -17.97
N ASP A 82 11.33 -21.76 -16.96
CA ASP A 82 11.55 -21.05 -15.70
C ASP A 82 12.63 -21.75 -14.86
N LEU A 83 13.75 -21.06 -14.62
CA LEU A 83 14.86 -21.61 -13.82
C LEU A 83 14.82 -21.14 -12.36
N ILE A 84 14.70 -19.82 -12.18
CA ILE A 84 14.89 -19.12 -10.90
C ILE A 84 14.01 -17.88 -10.89
N ASN A 85 13.35 -17.62 -9.76
CA ASN A 85 12.65 -16.36 -9.51
C ASN A 85 13.62 -15.33 -8.94
N LEU A 86 13.58 -14.09 -9.44
CA LEU A 86 14.42 -12.99 -9.00
C LEU A 86 13.53 -11.79 -8.70
N GLU A 87 13.53 -11.34 -7.44
CA GLU A 87 12.63 -10.28 -6.97
C GLU A 87 13.42 -9.09 -6.42
N ASP A 88 13.07 -7.87 -6.84
CA ASP A 88 13.55 -6.65 -6.17
C ASP A 88 12.57 -6.26 -5.06
N ILE A 89 13.01 -6.41 -3.81
CA ILE A 89 12.22 -6.10 -2.60
C ILE A 89 12.73 -4.82 -1.92
N SER A 90 13.49 -3.99 -2.62
CA SER A 90 13.97 -2.70 -2.07
C SER A 90 12.81 -1.72 -1.84
N VAL A 91 11.88 -1.70 -2.79
CA VAL A 91 10.72 -0.82 -2.82
C VAL A 91 9.50 -1.66 -3.15
N LEU A 92 8.45 -1.50 -2.35
CA LEU A 92 7.20 -2.24 -2.48
C LEU A 92 6.08 -1.32 -2.93
N TYR A 93 5.25 -1.82 -3.82
CA TYR A 93 3.99 -1.17 -4.16
C TYR A 93 2.88 -1.64 -3.23
N VAL A 94 2.08 -0.69 -2.77
CA VAL A 94 0.89 -0.94 -1.96
C VAL A 94 -0.30 -0.43 -2.73
N ASP A 95 -1.06 -1.38 -3.27
CA ASP A 95 -2.30 -1.11 -3.99
C ASP A 95 -3.46 -1.19 -2.99
N PHE A 96 -4.25 -0.12 -2.89
CA PHE A 96 -5.45 -0.09 -2.06
C PHE A 96 -6.60 0.59 -2.81
N ARG A 97 -7.83 0.28 -2.40
CA ARG A 97 -9.04 0.83 -3.02
C ARG A 97 -9.66 1.89 -2.12
N LEU A 98 -10.01 3.03 -2.71
CA LEU A 98 -10.65 4.12 -2.01
C LEU A 98 -12.01 4.43 -2.65
N PRO A 99 -13.10 4.52 -1.86
CA PRO A 99 -14.40 4.93 -2.39
C PRO A 99 -14.35 6.30 -3.08
N GLU A 100 -15.09 6.47 -4.18
CA GLU A 100 -15.13 7.67 -5.03
C GLU A 100 -15.30 8.98 -4.23
N ARG A 101 -16.10 8.96 -3.16
CA ARG A 101 -16.35 10.13 -2.29
C ARG A 101 -15.08 10.79 -1.71
N TYR A 102 -13.97 10.07 -1.69
CA TYR A 102 -12.69 10.55 -1.16
C TYR A 102 -11.69 10.92 -2.26
N GLN A 103 -12.02 10.76 -3.54
CA GLN A 103 -11.15 11.10 -4.67
C GLN A 103 -10.68 12.56 -4.60
N GLY A 104 -11.60 13.50 -4.31
CA GLY A 104 -11.27 14.92 -4.20
C GLY A 104 -10.39 15.30 -3.01
N LYS A 105 -10.13 14.37 -2.09
CA LYS A 105 -9.33 14.60 -0.87
C LYS A 105 -7.94 13.98 -0.92
N ILE A 106 -7.67 13.09 -1.89
CA ILE A 106 -6.39 12.42 -2.03
C ILE A 106 -5.57 13.08 -3.13
N THR A 107 -4.32 13.42 -2.83
CA THR A 107 -3.40 14.05 -3.78
C THR A 107 -2.23 13.11 -4.11
N PRO A 108 -1.72 13.12 -5.36
CA PRO A 108 -0.46 12.46 -5.66
C PRO A 108 0.67 13.00 -4.77
N ARG A 109 1.60 12.14 -4.36
CA ARG A 109 2.69 12.40 -3.40
C ARG A 109 2.26 12.62 -1.94
N GLN A 110 0.98 12.42 -1.62
CA GLN A 110 0.53 12.41 -0.24
C GLN A 110 1.17 11.26 0.54
N THR A 111 1.56 11.52 1.79
CA THR A 111 2.04 10.46 2.69
C THR A 111 0.85 9.78 3.35
N VAL A 112 0.79 8.46 3.24
CA VAL A 112 -0.20 7.60 3.89
C VAL A 112 0.48 6.77 4.97
N GLU A 113 -0.22 6.59 6.09
CA GLU A 113 0.23 5.71 7.16
C GLU A 113 -0.39 4.33 6.94
N MET A 114 0.37 3.27 7.23
CA MET A 114 -0.16 1.92 7.12
C MET A 114 0.38 1.02 8.22
N GLN A 115 -0.45 0.06 8.60
CA GLN A 115 -0.13 -1.02 9.54
C GLN A 115 -0.15 -2.34 8.77
N LEU A 116 0.87 -3.17 8.96
CA LEU A 116 0.88 -4.51 8.39
C LEU A 116 0.36 -5.52 9.41
N ASP A 117 -0.44 -6.47 8.94
CA ASP A 117 -0.95 -7.53 9.81
C ASP A 117 0.17 -8.50 10.25
N ALA A 118 1.20 -8.65 9.42
CA ALA A 118 2.39 -9.45 9.75
C ALA A 118 3.31 -8.81 10.81
N LEU A 119 3.23 -7.48 10.98
CA LEU A 119 4.07 -6.70 11.89
C LEU A 119 3.19 -5.75 12.73
N PRO A 120 2.46 -6.28 13.73
CA PRO A 120 1.62 -5.45 14.58
C PRO A 120 2.45 -4.43 15.36
N ASN A 121 1.82 -3.30 15.70
CA ASN A 121 2.43 -2.18 16.45
C ASN A 121 3.54 -1.41 15.71
N ARG A 122 3.59 -1.47 14.38
CA ARG A 122 4.49 -0.64 13.57
C ARG A 122 3.69 0.15 12.54
N MET A 123 3.96 1.45 12.46
CA MET A 123 3.47 2.30 11.36
C MET A 123 4.54 2.36 10.29
N PHE A 124 4.09 2.33 9.04
CA PHE A 124 4.91 2.54 7.86
C PHE A 124 4.36 3.75 7.11
N LYS A 125 5.26 4.59 6.61
CA LYS A 125 4.92 5.76 5.81
C LYS A 125 5.16 5.39 4.35
N ALA A 126 4.11 5.43 3.54
CA ALA A 126 4.20 5.26 2.09
C ALA A 126 3.79 6.55 1.40
N GLN A 127 4.29 6.76 0.18
CA GLN A 127 3.92 7.92 -0.63
C GLN A 127 3.04 7.49 -1.79
N VAL A 128 1.92 8.17 -2.01
CA VAL A 128 1.05 7.89 -3.15
C VAL A 128 1.79 8.28 -4.43
N GLU A 129 2.05 7.31 -5.31
CA GLU A 129 2.69 7.55 -6.59
C GLU A 129 1.65 7.85 -7.67
N ALA A 130 0.60 7.04 -7.74
CA ALA A 130 -0.42 7.15 -8.77
C ALA A 130 -1.81 6.82 -8.23
N ILE A 131 -2.80 7.49 -8.80
CA ILE A 131 -4.23 7.24 -8.59
C ILE A 131 -4.78 6.82 -9.96
N ASP A 132 -5.45 5.68 -10.01
CA ASP A 132 -6.07 5.16 -11.23
C ASP A 132 -7.20 6.12 -11.68
N PRO A 133 -7.20 6.61 -12.92
CA PRO A 133 -8.30 7.43 -13.42
C PRO A 133 -9.61 6.64 -13.60
N LEU A 134 -9.55 5.30 -13.70
CA LEU A 134 -10.73 4.48 -13.94
C LEU A 134 -11.43 4.11 -12.62
N ILE A 135 -12.74 4.38 -12.55
CA ILE A 135 -13.58 3.98 -11.43
C ILE A 135 -14.11 2.56 -11.70
N ASP A 136 -13.94 1.65 -10.75
CA ASP A 136 -14.53 0.30 -10.82
C ASP A 136 -16.05 0.39 -10.62
N ALA A 137 -16.82 -0.09 -11.60
CA ALA A 137 -18.27 -0.07 -11.60
C ALA A 137 -18.89 -0.95 -10.50
N ASN A 138 -18.20 -2.01 -10.06
CA ASN A 138 -18.73 -2.93 -9.04
C ASN A 138 -18.70 -2.30 -7.64
N GLY A 139 -17.67 -1.49 -7.35
CA GLY A 139 -17.41 -0.96 -6.01
C GLY A 139 -17.37 0.55 -5.91
N ARG A 140 -17.61 1.29 -7.00
CA ARG A 140 -17.41 2.75 -7.11
C ARG A 140 -16.16 3.21 -6.38
N SER A 141 -15.10 2.46 -6.59
CA SER A 141 -13.83 2.63 -5.90
C SER A 141 -12.75 2.85 -6.93
N ILE A 142 -11.76 3.63 -6.53
CA ILE A 142 -10.61 3.98 -7.34
C ILE A 142 -9.40 3.22 -6.79
N GLY A 143 -8.57 2.69 -7.69
CA GLY A 143 -7.29 2.10 -7.34
C GLY A 143 -6.27 3.18 -7.01
N VAL A 144 -5.58 3.06 -5.89
CA VAL A 144 -4.48 3.94 -5.51
C VAL A 144 -3.24 3.11 -5.28
N ARG A 145 -2.14 3.51 -5.91
CA ARG A 145 -0.82 2.88 -5.76
C ARG A 145 0.08 3.80 -4.96
N ALA A 146 0.57 3.29 -3.84
CA ALA A 146 1.57 3.94 -3.02
C ALA A 146 2.90 3.17 -3.05
N VAL A 147 4.00 3.90 -2.95
CA VAL A 147 5.36 3.40 -2.87
C VAL A 147 5.78 3.35 -1.42
N LEU A 148 6.21 2.17 -0.98
CA LEU A 148 6.68 1.89 0.36
C LEU A 148 8.15 1.41 0.33
N PRO A 149 9.10 2.18 0.87
CA PRO A 149 10.45 1.66 1.07
C PRO A 149 10.45 0.50 2.07
N ASN A 150 11.23 -0.56 1.80
CA ASN A 150 11.31 -1.75 2.66
C ASN A 150 12.18 -1.50 3.91
N GLN A 151 11.68 -0.66 4.80
CA GLN A 151 12.29 -0.29 6.08
C GLN A 151 11.52 -0.89 7.26
N SER A 152 12.15 -1.04 8.42
CA SER A 152 11.60 -1.75 9.59
C SER A 152 10.39 -1.10 10.27
N GLY A 153 9.87 0.02 9.75
CA GLY A 153 8.75 0.77 10.33
C GLY A 153 9.07 1.47 11.65
N GLU A 154 8.32 2.51 11.97
CA GLU A 154 8.40 3.21 13.26
C GLU A 154 7.56 2.46 14.31
N PRO A 155 8.09 2.19 15.52
CA PRO A 155 7.32 1.55 16.57
C PRO A 155 6.22 2.50 17.08
N VAL A 156 4.97 2.02 17.09
CA VAL A 156 3.85 2.75 17.68
C VAL A 156 3.78 2.40 19.15
N ARG A 157 3.85 3.39 20.03
CA ARG A 157 3.50 3.18 21.44
C ARG A 157 2.03 2.80 21.50
N ALA A 158 1.75 1.53 21.76
CA ALA A 158 0.41 1.01 21.93
C ALA A 158 -0.27 1.72 23.13
N GLY A 159 -1.25 2.57 22.84
CA GLY A 159 -2.29 2.92 23.80
C GLY A 159 -3.16 1.68 24.01
N GLY A 160 -3.27 1.24 25.26
CA GLY A 160 -3.71 -0.11 25.63
C GLY A 160 -5.16 -0.47 25.25
N GLY A 161 -5.32 -1.72 24.83
CA GLY A 161 -6.51 -2.52 25.04
C GLY A 161 -6.10 -3.78 25.83
N PRO A 162 -6.90 -4.25 26.80
CA PRO A 162 -6.57 -5.46 27.55
C PRO A 162 -6.85 -6.69 26.66
N ASN A 163 -6.04 -7.72 26.84
CA ASN A 163 -6.09 -9.05 26.20
C ASN A 163 -5.42 -9.18 24.83
N ALA A 164 -4.09 -9.16 24.84
CA ALA A 164 -3.32 -10.13 24.07
C ALA A 164 -2.23 -10.68 25.00
N ALA A 165 -2.52 -11.82 25.63
CA ALA A 165 -1.51 -12.55 26.39
C ALA A 165 -0.35 -12.92 25.45
N PRO A 166 0.92 -12.71 25.85
CA PRO A 166 2.05 -13.15 25.07
C PRO A 166 2.21 -14.65 25.27
N ASN A 167 1.79 -15.46 24.30
CA ASN A 167 2.38 -16.76 24.07
C ASN A 167 3.80 -16.58 23.52
N SER A 168 4.67 -16.11 24.41
CA SER A 168 6.12 -16.27 24.28
C SER A 168 6.43 -17.72 24.62
N ALA A 169 6.54 -18.55 23.58
CA ALA A 169 7.23 -19.81 23.71
C ALA A 169 8.71 -19.51 23.92
N ALA A 170 9.10 -19.46 25.20
CA ALA A 170 10.47 -19.61 25.63
C ALA A 170 10.94 -21.01 25.21
N ALA A 171 11.62 -21.11 24.07
CA ALA A 171 12.42 -22.29 23.76
C ALA A 171 13.75 -22.16 24.51
N SER A 172 13.73 -22.62 25.76
CA SER A 172 14.95 -22.89 26.53
C SER A 172 15.79 -23.94 25.79
N ALA A 173 17.04 -23.55 25.54
CA ALA A 173 18.10 -24.45 25.13
C ALA A 173 18.22 -25.63 26.11
N LYS A 174 18.15 -26.86 25.59
CA LYS A 174 18.76 -28.03 26.24
C LYS A 174 19.61 -28.76 25.21
N ARG A 175 20.91 -28.49 25.32
CA ARG A 175 22.04 -29.13 24.63
C ARG A 175 22.07 -30.62 24.99
N PRO A 176 22.01 -31.57 24.03
CA PRO A 176 22.47 -32.94 24.30
C PRO A 176 24.01 -32.98 24.24
N PRO A 177 24.67 -33.81 25.07
CA PRO A 177 26.12 -33.92 25.08
C PRO A 177 26.63 -34.71 23.86
N SER A 178 27.72 -34.22 23.29
CA SER A 178 28.55 -34.92 22.31
C SER A 178 29.19 -36.17 22.92
N PRO A 179 29.37 -37.25 22.14
CA PRO A 179 30.56 -38.07 22.22
C PRO A 179 31.60 -37.60 21.18
N ALA A 180 32.85 -37.46 21.64
CA ALA A 180 34.04 -37.35 20.80
C ALA A 180 34.26 -38.67 20.02
N VAL A 181 34.84 -38.65 18.81
CA VAL A 181 36.24 -39.07 18.47
C VAL A 181 36.24 -39.40 16.95
N PRO A 182 37.34 -39.37 16.16
CA PRO A 182 38.35 -38.35 15.91
C PRO A 182 38.46 -37.98 14.39
N ALA A 183 39.48 -37.20 14.06
CA ALA A 183 39.86 -36.70 12.73
C ALA A 183 40.04 -37.76 11.62
N ALA A 184 39.61 -37.42 10.40
CA ALA A 184 40.23 -37.84 9.14
C ALA A 184 39.70 -37.00 7.94
N THR A 185 40.60 -36.22 7.34
CA THR A 185 40.78 -35.98 5.89
C THR A 185 39.58 -35.67 4.98
N ALA A 186 39.53 -34.42 4.49
CA ALA A 186 39.68 -34.01 3.08
C ALA A 186 38.97 -32.66 2.82
N PRO A 187 39.63 -31.65 2.22
CA PRO A 187 38.96 -30.42 1.86
C PRO A 187 38.08 -30.66 0.62
N VAL A 188 36.77 -30.49 0.77
CA VAL A 188 35.87 -30.39 -0.38
C VAL A 188 36.13 -29.02 -1.02
N ALA A 189 36.77 -29.04 -2.18
CA ALA A 189 37.09 -27.87 -2.95
C ALA A 189 35.83 -27.02 -3.18
N GLN A 190 35.85 -25.77 -2.70
CA GLN A 190 35.14 -24.69 -3.35
C GLN A 190 35.52 -24.74 -4.83
N GLY A 191 34.58 -25.20 -5.66
CA GLY A 191 34.70 -25.06 -7.10
C GLY A 191 34.65 -23.58 -7.42
N ASP A 192 35.81 -22.94 -7.44
CA ASP A 192 36.03 -21.71 -8.18
C ASP A 192 35.53 -21.97 -9.60
N ILE A 193 34.34 -21.46 -9.92
CA ILE A 193 33.89 -21.35 -11.29
C ILE A 193 34.82 -20.31 -11.91
N LYS A 194 35.99 -20.77 -12.39
CA LYS A 194 36.85 -19.96 -13.26
C LYS A 194 35.95 -19.42 -14.36
N PRO A 195 35.88 -18.09 -14.56
CA PRO A 195 35.15 -17.56 -15.70
C PRO A 195 35.72 -18.21 -16.95
N SER A 196 34.84 -18.92 -17.67
CA SER A 196 35.16 -19.54 -18.95
C SER A 196 35.92 -18.53 -19.79
N ALA A 197 37.07 -18.97 -20.32
CA ALA A 197 37.97 -18.17 -21.11
C ALA A 197 37.20 -17.29 -22.10
N SER A 198 37.37 -15.98 -21.95
CA SER A 198 36.88 -14.95 -22.87
C SER A 198 37.30 -15.35 -24.29
N VAL A 199 36.33 -15.61 -25.16
CA VAL A 199 36.63 -15.91 -26.56
C VAL A 199 37.12 -14.62 -27.22
N PRO A 200 38.35 -14.58 -27.79
CA PRO A 200 38.88 -13.39 -28.44
C PRO A 200 37.93 -12.93 -29.56
N GLY A 201 37.47 -11.68 -29.51
CA GLY A 201 36.66 -11.06 -30.58
C GLY A 201 35.15 -11.00 -30.36
N CYS A 202 34.61 -11.56 -29.27
CA CYS A 202 33.27 -11.16 -28.81
C CYS A 202 33.40 -10.06 -27.75
N PRO A 203 32.55 -9.02 -27.77
CA PRO A 203 32.48 -8.09 -26.65
C PRO A 203 32.12 -8.88 -25.40
N GLU A 204 32.90 -8.75 -24.33
CA GLU A 204 32.52 -9.37 -23.06
C GLU A 204 31.15 -8.81 -22.65
N PRO A 205 30.17 -9.67 -22.31
CA PRO A 205 28.93 -9.18 -21.78
C PRO A 205 29.28 -8.36 -20.54
N ARG A 206 28.76 -7.12 -20.47
CA ARG A 206 28.85 -6.30 -19.25
C ARG A 206 28.17 -7.09 -18.15
N ALA A 207 28.94 -7.89 -17.43
CA ALA A 207 28.49 -8.52 -16.22
C ALA A 207 28.11 -7.38 -15.31
N ILE A 208 26.83 -7.32 -14.94
CA ILE A 208 26.39 -6.50 -13.83
C ILE A 208 26.99 -7.18 -12.60
N VAL A 209 28.27 -6.91 -12.33
CA VAL A 209 28.91 -7.24 -11.06
C VAL A 209 28.37 -6.21 -10.09
N ALA A 210 27.13 -6.41 -9.67
CA ALA A 210 26.57 -5.64 -8.58
C ALA A 210 27.42 -5.94 -7.34
N PRO A 211 27.90 -4.93 -6.61
CA PRO A 211 28.62 -5.16 -5.37
C PRO A 211 27.74 -5.99 -4.43
N ALA A 212 28.36 -6.95 -3.75
CA ALA A 212 27.74 -7.94 -2.86
C ALA A 212 27.10 -7.36 -1.57
N LYS A 213 26.57 -6.13 -1.65
CA LYS A 213 25.62 -5.60 -0.68
C LYS A 213 24.25 -5.67 -1.35
N GLY A 214 23.63 -6.86 -1.28
CA GLY A 214 22.27 -7.06 -1.77
C GLY A 214 21.33 -5.98 -1.24
N PRO A 215 20.34 -5.53 -2.03
CA PRO A 215 19.36 -4.55 -1.58
C PRO A 215 18.81 -5.02 -0.24
N GLY A 216 18.84 -4.12 0.76
CA GLY A 216 18.52 -4.44 2.13
C GLY A 216 17.27 -5.29 2.21
N SER A 217 17.40 -6.54 2.67
CA SER A 217 16.28 -7.43 2.88
C SER A 217 15.50 -6.92 4.08
N GLY A 218 14.69 -5.89 3.86
CA GLY A 218 13.80 -5.40 4.90
C GLY A 218 12.79 -6.50 5.28
N PRO A 219 12.06 -6.31 6.38
CA PRO A 219 11.17 -7.34 6.90
C PRO A 219 9.92 -7.54 6.04
N LEU A 220 9.64 -6.63 5.10
CA LEU A 220 8.46 -6.70 4.25
C LEU A 220 8.66 -7.67 3.09
N ARG A 221 7.60 -8.34 2.69
CA ARG A 221 7.55 -9.23 1.52
C ARG A 221 6.34 -8.89 0.66
N PRO A 222 6.43 -9.10 -0.67
CA PRO A 222 5.26 -9.03 -1.54
C PRO A 222 4.15 -9.98 -1.08
N GLY A 223 2.89 -9.59 -1.29
CA GLY A 223 1.73 -10.39 -0.89
C GLY A 223 1.28 -10.23 0.56
N MET A 224 1.99 -9.45 1.38
CA MET A 224 1.50 -9.09 2.72
C MET A 224 0.27 -8.17 2.64
N PHE A 225 -0.66 -8.36 3.56
CA PHE A 225 -1.80 -7.46 3.73
C PHE A 225 -1.45 -6.29 4.66
N ALA A 226 -1.95 -5.10 4.29
CA ALA A 226 -1.77 -3.88 5.06
C ALA A 226 -3.10 -3.13 5.20
N ARG A 227 -3.31 -2.53 6.36
CA ARG A 227 -4.39 -1.57 6.61
C ARG A 227 -3.85 -0.16 6.42
N VAL A 228 -4.37 0.52 5.41
CA VAL A 228 -3.97 1.88 5.04
C VAL A 228 -4.86 2.90 5.75
N THR A 229 -4.24 3.83 6.46
CA THR A 229 -4.87 5.00 7.05
C THR A 229 -4.41 6.23 6.29
N ALA A 230 -5.31 6.77 5.45
CA ALA A 230 -5.05 8.00 4.71
C ALA A 230 -5.42 9.22 5.55
N VAL A 231 -4.44 10.11 5.79
CA VAL A 231 -4.67 11.39 6.47
C VAL A 231 -4.95 12.45 5.42
N PHE A 232 -6.23 12.76 5.20
CA PHE A 232 -6.68 13.66 4.12
C PHE A 232 -6.35 15.13 4.35
N GLU A 233 -6.41 15.60 5.60
CA GLU A 233 -6.21 17.00 5.95
C GLU A 233 -5.74 17.11 7.40
N VAL A 234 -4.74 17.95 7.66
CA VAL A 234 -4.29 18.30 9.02
C VAL A 234 -4.64 19.76 9.24
N ARG A 235 -5.54 20.02 10.19
CA ARG A 235 -5.93 21.39 10.60
C ARG A 235 -5.35 21.69 11.98
N PRO A 236 -4.16 22.32 12.08
CA PRO A 236 -3.55 22.62 13.37
C PRO A 236 -4.36 23.64 14.18
N ASP A 237 -5.01 24.59 13.51
CA ASP A 237 -5.67 25.74 14.14
C ASP A 237 -7.19 25.55 14.32
N ALA A 238 -7.68 24.30 14.26
CA ALA A 238 -9.11 24.02 14.40
C ALA A 238 -9.57 24.09 15.86
N LEU A 239 -10.50 25.01 16.15
CA LEU A 239 -11.17 25.13 17.45
C LEU A 239 -11.98 23.86 17.75
N SER A 240 -11.60 23.14 18.80
CA SER A 240 -12.27 21.90 19.22
C SER A 240 -12.78 21.98 20.66
N ILE A 241 -14.08 21.78 20.83
CA ILE A 241 -14.73 21.72 22.15
C ILE A 241 -15.19 20.29 22.46
N PRO A 242 -15.36 19.92 23.74
CA PRO A 242 -16.05 18.69 24.11
C PRO A 242 -17.49 18.70 23.58
N GLU A 243 -18.01 17.53 23.20
CA GLU A 243 -19.41 17.40 22.74
C GLU A 243 -20.43 17.78 23.84
N GLU A 244 -20.06 17.59 25.10
CA GLU A 244 -20.89 17.90 26.28
C GLU A 244 -21.24 19.39 26.42
N ALA A 245 -20.44 20.28 25.85
CA ALA A 245 -20.67 21.73 25.89
C ALA A 245 -21.76 22.21 24.91
N ILE A 246 -22.25 21.32 24.03
CA ILE A 246 -23.20 21.67 22.98
C ILE A 246 -24.62 21.52 23.51
N VAL A 247 -25.41 22.60 23.39
CA VAL A 247 -26.82 22.65 23.79
C VAL A 247 -27.68 22.71 22.52
N PRO A 248 -28.30 21.59 22.10
CA PRO A 248 -29.22 21.59 20.98
C PRO A 248 -30.56 22.22 21.40
N GLN A 249 -31.00 23.27 20.69
CA GLN A 249 -32.29 23.91 20.94
C GLN A 249 -32.97 24.27 19.61
N GLY A 250 -34.17 23.72 19.38
CA GLY A 250 -34.96 24.03 18.18
C GLY A 250 -34.26 23.73 16.86
N GLY A 251 -33.41 22.69 16.81
CA GLY A 251 -32.65 22.31 15.62
C GLY A 251 -31.34 23.08 15.40
N ARG A 252 -31.08 24.14 16.17
CA ARG A 252 -29.82 24.90 16.16
C ARG A 252 -28.91 24.45 17.31
N GLN A 253 -27.62 24.68 17.15
CA GLN A 253 -26.59 24.27 18.10
C GLN A 253 -26.05 25.51 18.79
N PHE A 254 -26.10 25.53 20.12
CA PHE A 254 -25.62 26.64 20.91
C PHE A 254 -24.53 26.18 21.86
N VAL A 255 -23.57 27.05 22.11
CA VAL A 255 -22.59 26.89 23.18
C VAL A 255 -22.75 28.07 24.13
N ILE A 256 -22.72 27.78 25.42
CA ILE A 256 -22.75 28.81 26.45
C ILE A 256 -21.31 29.17 26.77
N ARG A 257 -20.94 30.40 26.43
CA ARG A 257 -19.64 30.98 26.82
C ARG A 257 -19.79 31.78 28.11
N ALA A 258 -18.73 31.80 28.89
CA ALA A 258 -18.62 32.65 30.06
C ALA A 258 -17.87 33.93 29.67
N VAL A 259 -18.54 35.08 29.76
CA VAL A 259 -18.01 36.40 29.36
C VAL A 259 -18.09 37.38 30.52
N SER A 260 -17.30 38.45 30.48
CA SER A 260 -17.36 39.49 31.50
C SER A 260 -18.71 40.24 31.43
N PRO A 261 -19.25 40.70 32.58
CA PRO A 261 -20.56 41.37 32.63
C PRO A 261 -20.65 42.65 31.79
N SER A 262 -19.51 43.24 31.41
CA SER A 262 -19.42 44.40 30.51
C SER A 262 -19.82 44.12 29.06
N GLN A 263 -19.85 42.85 28.62
CA GLN A 263 -20.05 42.47 27.21
C GLN A 263 -21.48 42.01 26.89
N VAL A 264 -22.37 41.90 27.89
CA VAL A 264 -23.74 41.42 27.70
C VAL A 264 -24.74 42.51 28.06
N ALA A 265 -25.46 43.05 27.08
CA ALA A 265 -26.45 44.12 27.28
C ALA A 265 -27.60 43.71 28.23
N SER A 266 -27.85 42.41 28.38
CA SER A 266 -28.87 41.83 29.28
C SER A 266 -28.41 41.66 30.73
N ALA A 267 -27.17 42.03 31.07
CA ALA A 267 -26.60 41.93 32.42
C ALA A 267 -26.99 43.12 33.33
N ALA A 268 -28.25 43.56 33.27
CA ALA A 268 -28.74 44.66 34.08
C ALA A 268 -28.92 44.21 35.54
N ALA A 269 -28.14 44.82 36.45
CA ALA A 269 -28.15 44.66 37.91
C ALA A 269 -27.63 43.32 38.46
N LEU A 270 -26.34 43.03 38.26
CA LEU A 270 -25.66 41.94 38.95
C LEU A 270 -24.95 42.40 40.24
N PRO A 271 -24.85 41.54 41.28
CA PRO A 271 -24.04 41.81 42.47
C PRO A 271 -22.55 42.03 42.11
N PRO A 272 -21.79 42.84 42.88
CA PRO A 272 -20.38 43.14 42.61
C PRO A 272 -19.45 41.92 42.70
N ASP A 273 -19.95 40.77 43.16
CA ASP A 273 -19.20 39.53 43.39
C ASP A 273 -19.18 38.58 42.15
N VAL A 274 -19.89 38.94 41.07
CA VAL A 274 -20.00 38.12 39.87
C VAL A 274 -19.01 38.58 38.80
N GLN A 275 -18.01 37.75 38.52
CA GLN A 275 -16.96 38.06 37.55
C GLN A 275 -17.30 37.63 36.11
N GLN A 276 -18.21 36.66 35.95
CA GLN A 276 -18.60 36.15 34.63
C GLN A 276 -20.11 35.89 34.53
N VAL A 277 -20.65 36.10 33.33
CA VAL A 277 -22.05 35.87 32.99
C VAL A 277 -22.15 34.91 31.81
N SER A 278 -23.27 34.20 31.73
CA SER A 278 -23.55 33.30 30.63
C SER A 278 -23.98 34.08 29.38
N GLN A 279 -23.33 33.84 28.25
CA GLN A 279 -23.79 34.30 26.95
C GLN A 279 -23.96 33.09 26.03
N ARG A 280 -25.16 32.94 25.48
CA ARG A 280 -25.45 31.93 24.47
C ARG A 280 -24.94 32.42 23.12
N VAL A 281 -24.10 31.61 22.49
CA VAL A 281 -23.67 31.87 21.12
C VAL A 281 -24.03 30.67 20.26
N GLU A 282 -24.66 30.96 19.14
CA GLU A 282 -24.92 29.96 18.12
C GLU A 282 -23.61 29.57 17.45
N VAL A 283 -23.42 28.27 17.27
CA VAL A 283 -22.20 27.74 16.66
C VAL A 283 -22.54 26.87 15.47
N LYS A 284 -21.67 26.94 14.46
CA LYS A 284 -21.72 26.04 13.32
C LYS A 284 -20.71 24.93 13.54
N LEU A 285 -21.21 23.71 13.67
CA LEU A 285 -20.38 22.54 13.93
C LEU A 285 -19.73 22.03 12.64
N GLY A 286 -18.49 21.56 12.76
CA GLY A 286 -17.73 20.88 11.71
C GLY A 286 -17.64 19.39 11.96
N ILE A 287 -16.43 18.83 11.86
CA ILE A 287 -16.20 17.40 12.00
C ILE A 287 -16.36 16.96 13.46
N ARG A 288 -17.21 15.96 13.70
CA ARG A 288 -17.36 15.30 15.00
C ARG A 288 -16.33 14.18 15.12
N ARG A 289 -15.54 14.23 16.19
CA ARG A 289 -14.67 13.14 16.65
C ARG A 289 -15.21 12.62 17.98
N PRO A 290 -14.98 11.35 18.35
CA PRO A 290 -15.42 10.83 19.63
C PRO A 290 -14.92 11.71 20.78
N GLY A 291 -15.84 12.32 21.52
CA GLY A 291 -15.58 13.22 22.65
C GLY A 291 -15.20 14.66 22.30
N ARG A 292 -14.95 15.02 21.03
CA ARG A 292 -14.62 16.40 20.62
C ARG A 292 -15.26 16.79 19.30
N VAL A 293 -15.73 18.02 19.20
CA VAL A 293 -16.37 18.56 18.00
C VAL A 293 -15.62 19.80 17.54
N GLU A 294 -15.32 19.87 16.24
CA GLU A 294 -14.77 21.05 15.59
C GLU A 294 -15.86 22.12 15.44
N ILE A 295 -15.52 23.38 15.71
CA ILE A 295 -16.39 24.54 15.48
C ILE A 295 -15.84 25.32 14.29
N LEU A 296 -16.70 25.58 13.31
CA LEU A 296 -16.35 26.38 12.13
C LEU A 296 -16.60 27.87 12.37
N GLU A 297 -17.70 28.21 13.05
CA GLU A 297 -18.13 29.59 13.28
C GLU A 297 -18.77 29.73 14.68
N GLY A 298 -18.62 30.90 15.29
CA GLY A 298 -19.32 31.29 16.52
C GLY A 298 -18.49 31.24 17.81
N LEU A 299 -17.23 30.78 17.77
CA LEU A 299 -16.31 30.78 18.91
C LEU A 299 -14.90 31.20 18.46
N SER A 300 -14.13 31.76 19.38
CA SER A 300 -12.76 32.23 19.18
C SER A 300 -11.79 31.56 20.16
N GLU A 301 -10.51 31.58 19.82
CA GLU A 301 -9.46 31.02 20.68
C GLU A 301 -9.39 31.80 22.00
N GLY A 302 -9.40 31.09 23.13
CA GLY A 302 -9.44 31.67 24.47
C GLY A 302 -10.83 31.80 25.11
N ASP A 303 -11.92 31.54 24.36
CA ASP A 303 -13.27 31.54 24.91
C ASP A 303 -13.46 30.41 25.94
N THR A 304 -13.98 30.74 27.13
CA THR A 304 -14.31 29.76 28.17
C THR A 304 -15.73 29.23 27.96
N VAL A 305 -15.87 27.93 27.75
CA VAL A 305 -17.16 27.27 27.48
C VAL A 305 -17.65 26.47 28.68
N VAL A 306 -18.97 26.45 28.89
CA VAL A 306 -19.62 25.69 29.97
C VAL A 306 -19.87 24.25 29.50
N ILE A 307 -19.31 23.29 30.23
CA ILE A 307 -19.44 21.84 29.97
C ILE A 307 -20.57 21.16 30.78
N ALA A 308 -20.92 21.72 31.94
CA ALA A 308 -21.90 21.14 32.86
C ALA A 308 -22.83 22.22 33.44
N GLY A 309 -24.07 21.84 33.73
CA GLY A 309 -25.07 22.74 34.34
C GLY A 309 -25.85 23.61 33.35
N GLN A 310 -25.66 23.44 32.03
CA GLN A 310 -26.31 24.19 30.95
C GLN A 310 -27.85 24.25 31.06
N GLN A 311 -28.50 23.25 31.66
CA GLN A 311 -29.97 23.21 31.81
C GLN A 311 -30.52 24.32 32.72
N ARG A 312 -29.70 24.81 33.66
CA ARG A 312 -30.07 25.90 34.58
C ARG A 312 -29.79 27.28 33.98
N LEU A 313 -29.04 27.34 32.88
CA LEU A 313 -28.61 28.56 32.20
C LEU A 313 -29.46 28.83 30.96
N GLN A 314 -30.77 28.99 31.18
CA GLN A 314 -31.71 29.22 30.08
C GLN A 314 -31.74 30.68 29.61
N LYS A 315 -31.42 31.63 30.51
CA LYS A 315 -31.43 33.07 30.24
C LYS A 315 -30.01 33.61 30.08
N ASP A 316 -29.80 34.46 29.10
CA ASP A 316 -28.55 35.21 28.93
C ASP A 316 -28.36 36.20 30.09
N GLY A 317 -27.11 36.39 30.53
CA GLY A 317 -26.78 37.22 31.70
C GLY A 317 -26.85 36.52 33.06
N THR A 318 -27.08 35.20 33.10
CA THR A 318 -27.08 34.43 34.37
C THR A 318 -25.68 34.45 34.99
N PRO A 319 -25.53 34.78 36.29
CA PRO A 319 -24.22 34.82 36.95
C PRO A 319 -23.58 33.43 37.01
N LEU A 320 -22.31 33.37 36.64
CA LEU A 320 -21.51 32.15 36.62
C LEU A 320 -20.41 32.21 37.69
N ARG A 321 -20.25 31.11 38.42
CA ARG A 321 -19.05 30.83 39.20
C ARG A 321 -18.34 29.67 38.53
N ILE A 322 -17.14 29.93 37.99
CA ILE A 322 -16.32 28.88 37.40
C ILE A 322 -15.86 27.95 38.50
N VAL A 323 -16.11 26.66 38.31
CA VAL A 323 -15.41 25.60 39.03
C VAL A 323 -14.53 24.92 38.00
N GLU A 324 -13.21 25.11 38.11
CA GLU A 324 -12.27 24.41 37.24
C GLU A 324 -12.35 22.91 37.55
N MET A 325 -13.04 22.17 36.69
CA MET A 325 -13.01 20.71 36.77
C MET A 325 -11.61 20.26 36.38
N SER A 326 -10.91 19.64 37.34
CA SER A 326 -9.57 19.09 37.13
C SER A 326 -9.53 18.26 35.85
N ARG A 327 -8.61 18.62 34.97
CA ARG A 327 -8.43 18.09 33.63
C ARG A 327 -8.02 16.61 33.70
N GLY A 328 -8.99 15.68 33.77
CA GLY A 328 -8.70 14.25 33.82
C GLY A 328 -9.89 13.33 33.53
N GLY A 329 -9.89 12.70 32.35
CA GLY A 329 -10.39 11.34 32.05
C GLY A 329 -11.89 11.01 32.21
N PRO A 330 -12.55 10.39 31.20
CA PRO A 330 -13.91 9.90 31.35
C PRO A 330 -13.91 8.61 32.18
N GLY A 331 -14.51 8.65 33.37
CA GLY A 331 -14.62 7.50 34.27
C GLY A 331 -15.84 7.67 35.17
N GLY A 332 -16.75 6.70 35.11
CA GLY A 332 -18.11 6.79 35.62
C GLY A 332 -18.26 6.90 37.14
N GLY A 333 -19.43 7.37 37.54
CA GLY A 333 -19.87 7.44 38.92
C GLY A 333 -21.35 7.83 38.99
N ALA A 334 -22.24 6.89 38.68
CA ALA A 334 -23.64 7.01 39.05
C ALA A 334 -23.77 6.90 40.58
N PRO A 335 -24.43 7.83 41.28
CA PRO A 335 -24.77 7.61 42.68
C PRO A 335 -26.03 6.75 42.76
N GLY A 336 -25.89 5.58 43.37
CA GLY A 336 -26.99 4.68 43.69
C GLY A 336 -27.79 5.12 44.92
N GLY A 337 -29.08 4.72 44.91
CA GLY A 337 -29.64 3.87 45.96
C GLY A 337 -30.25 4.50 47.21
N ALA A 338 -31.59 4.59 47.19
CA ALA A 338 -32.56 4.26 48.27
C ALA A 338 -32.68 5.24 49.49
N PRO A 339 -33.87 5.36 50.15
CA PRO A 339 -34.82 4.26 50.42
C PRO A 339 -36.34 4.54 50.35
N GLY A 340 -37.12 3.45 50.34
CA GLY A 340 -38.38 3.35 51.11
C GLY A 340 -39.68 3.12 50.34
N GLY A 341 -40.33 1.97 50.60
CA GLY A 341 -41.80 1.87 50.64
C GLY A 341 -42.49 0.91 49.66
N ALA A 342 -42.74 -0.33 50.11
CA ALA A 342 -43.91 -1.13 49.71
C ALA A 342 -44.98 -0.97 50.83
N PRO A 343 -46.30 -1.30 50.66
CA PRO A 343 -46.83 -2.33 49.76
C PRO A 343 -48.20 -2.04 49.08
N GLY A 344 -48.60 -2.96 48.18
CA GLY A 344 -50.01 -3.36 48.03
C GLY A 344 -50.66 -3.20 46.66
N GLY A 345 -51.09 -4.32 46.05
CA GLY A 345 -52.22 -4.35 45.10
C GLY A 345 -51.95 -5.03 43.74
N ALA A 346 -52.24 -6.33 43.65
CA ALA A 346 -52.72 -6.99 42.42
C ALA A 346 -54.28 -6.93 42.43
N PRO A 347 -55.04 -7.33 41.37
CA PRO A 347 -54.65 -8.14 40.21
C PRO A 347 -55.31 -7.80 38.84
N GLY A 348 -54.95 -8.58 37.82
CA GLY A 348 -55.69 -8.78 36.55
C GLY A 348 -54.91 -8.31 35.33
N GLY A 349 -54.72 -9.06 34.25
CA GLY A 349 -55.18 -10.37 33.83
C GLY A 349 -54.96 -10.48 32.30
N ALA A 350 -54.82 -11.70 31.81
CA ALA A 350 -54.96 -12.14 30.41
C ALA A 350 -53.84 -11.88 29.37
N ALA A 351 -53.18 -12.99 29.02
CA ALA A 351 -52.80 -13.38 27.66
C ALA A 351 -53.39 -14.80 27.41
N PRO A 352 -53.40 -15.42 26.20
CA PRO A 352 -53.26 -14.95 24.80
C PRO A 352 -54.48 -15.45 23.95
N PRO A 353 -54.48 -15.52 22.59
CA PRO A 353 -53.76 -16.55 21.81
C PRO A 353 -53.12 -16.05 20.49
N ALA A 354 -51.97 -16.59 20.07
CA ALA A 354 -51.79 -17.61 19.03
C ALA A 354 -52.48 -17.32 17.67
N GLY A 355 -51.67 -17.02 16.66
CA GLY A 355 -52.06 -16.96 15.25
C GLY A 355 -50.99 -17.60 14.37
N ALA A 356 -51.37 -18.69 13.69
CA ALA A 356 -50.56 -19.49 12.79
C ALA A 356 -50.71 -19.05 11.32
N GLY A 357 -49.74 -19.44 10.50
CA GLY A 357 -49.79 -19.43 9.03
C GLY A 357 -48.74 -18.50 8.42
N GLY A 358 -47.89 -18.88 7.47
CA GLY A 358 -47.67 -20.09 6.67
C GLY A 358 -46.60 -19.70 5.62
N PRO A 359 -45.77 -20.61 5.09
CA PRO A 359 -44.68 -20.25 4.18
C PRO A 359 -45.19 -19.97 2.75
N PRO A 360 -44.50 -19.14 1.95
CA PRO A 360 -44.88 -18.91 0.56
C PRO A 360 -44.56 -20.14 -0.33
N PRO A 361 -45.35 -20.39 -1.38
CA PRO A 361 -45.21 -21.59 -2.19
C PRO A 361 -44.09 -21.48 -3.24
N ALA A 362 -43.46 -22.62 -3.48
CA ALA A 362 -42.68 -22.91 -4.68
C ALA A 362 -43.63 -23.14 -5.87
N ALA A 363 -43.28 -22.59 -7.03
CA ALA A 363 -43.81 -22.99 -8.32
C ALA A 363 -42.65 -23.47 -9.22
N ALA A 364 -42.62 -24.79 -9.46
CA ALA A 364 -42.17 -25.39 -10.71
C ALA A 364 -43.19 -24.99 -11.81
N SER A 365 -43.00 -25.03 -13.13
CA SER A 365 -42.13 -25.79 -14.04
C SER A 365 -42.48 -25.32 -15.47
N ALA A 366 -41.52 -25.23 -16.39
CA ALA A 366 -41.68 -25.59 -17.81
C ALA A 366 -40.35 -25.39 -18.56
N GLY A 367 -39.81 -26.48 -19.13
CA GLY A 367 -38.55 -26.51 -19.88
C GLY A 367 -38.70 -26.13 -21.37
N PRO A 368 -38.02 -26.85 -22.29
CA PRO A 368 -36.74 -26.42 -22.84
C PRO A 368 -36.81 -26.15 -24.36
N ARG A 369 -35.87 -25.38 -24.91
CA ARG A 369 -35.58 -25.30 -26.36
C ARG A 369 -34.14 -24.81 -26.53
N ALA A 370 -33.19 -25.69 -26.82
CA ALA A 370 -32.83 -26.20 -28.15
C ALA A 370 -31.60 -25.46 -28.70
N ALA A 371 -30.45 -26.12 -28.62
CA ALA A 371 -29.33 -25.90 -29.53
C ALA A 371 -29.74 -26.29 -30.96
N PRO A 372 -28.97 -25.84 -31.97
CA PRO A 372 -28.24 -26.87 -32.71
C PRO A 372 -26.77 -26.52 -32.97
N SER A 373 -26.05 -27.61 -33.17
CA SER A 373 -24.64 -27.77 -33.52
C SER A 373 -24.32 -27.54 -35.00
N ALA A 374 -23.03 -27.34 -35.25
CA ALA A 374 -22.23 -27.84 -36.39
C ALA A 374 -22.05 -26.97 -37.67
N ALA A 375 -20.88 -26.29 -37.72
CA ALA A 375 -19.75 -26.45 -38.67
C ALA A 375 -19.98 -26.35 -40.22
N PRO A 376 -18.92 -26.38 -41.06
CA PRO A 376 -17.79 -25.44 -41.23
C PRO A 376 -17.57 -25.00 -42.72
N ASN A 377 -16.50 -24.24 -43.00
CA ASN A 377 -15.72 -24.11 -44.27
C ASN A 377 -15.79 -22.82 -45.12
N ALA A 378 -14.64 -22.61 -45.79
CA ALA A 378 -14.22 -21.67 -46.85
C ALA A 378 -13.70 -20.31 -46.35
N SER A 379 -12.38 -20.02 -46.28
CA SER A 379 -11.33 -20.05 -47.32
C SER A 379 -11.60 -19.14 -48.52
N SER A 380 -11.10 -17.91 -48.47
CA SER A 380 -10.65 -17.15 -49.66
C SER A 380 -9.67 -16.02 -49.29
N ALA A 381 -8.69 -15.90 -50.18
CA ALA A 381 -7.41 -15.20 -50.20
C ALA A 381 -7.39 -13.66 -49.99
N PRO A 382 -6.19 -13.06 -49.77
CA PRO A 382 -6.00 -11.64 -49.52
C PRO A 382 -5.91 -10.79 -50.81
N THR A 383 -6.39 -9.55 -50.74
CA THR A 383 -6.20 -8.50 -51.76
C THR A 383 -4.87 -7.76 -51.57
N PRO A 384 -4.12 -7.45 -52.66
CA PRO A 384 -2.90 -6.68 -52.58
C PRO A 384 -3.16 -5.16 -52.67
N SER A 385 -2.35 -4.42 -51.90
CA SER A 385 -2.20 -2.97 -51.93
C SER A 385 -1.53 -2.50 -53.23
N PRO A 386 -1.92 -1.36 -53.83
CA PRO A 386 -1.06 -0.66 -54.78
C PRO A 386 -0.28 0.46 -54.07
N ALA A 387 0.99 0.57 -54.45
CA ALA A 387 1.89 1.65 -54.09
C ALA A 387 1.47 2.98 -54.74
N ARG A 388 1.65 4.08 -54.00
CA ARG A 388 2.19 5.33 -54.53
C ARG A 388 2.85 6.14 -53.43
#